data_AF-A0A5N7IVY7-F1
#
_entry.id   AF-A0A5N7IVY7-F1
#
_cell.length_a   1.000
_cell.length_b   1.000
_cell.length_c   1.000
_cell.angle_alpha   90.00
_cell.angle_beta   90.00
_cell.angle_gamma   90.00
#
_symmetry.space_group_name_H-M   'P 1'
#
loop_
_entity.id
_entity.type
_entity.pdbx_description
1 polymer ?
#
loop_
_entity_poly.entity_id
_entity_poly.type
_entity_poly.pdbx_seq_one_letter_code
_entity_poly.pdbx_strand_id
1 'polypeptide(L)'
;MTFLKILKKDGTTIDCKIDTEDLQRVLEKGRWFAEWNKDFNNFLAQNLGTYYIEEKKYRRKQSLQSFILEVHPKAPVRHINGDTLDNRKSNLEVYDQNTMNSYEGIDEESVAVILRDRYGKEKARTIIDKEDLNRVINNGYTWVLFKKDTEPYAVANTPEGKIYLNRFIMSTTEDMITHPINLNTLDNRKANLENKNPNIENVENAVSEETEN
;
A
#
# COMPACT_ATOMS: atom_id res chain seq x y z
N MET A 1 24.43 6.46 19.99
CA MET A 1 23.57 5.30 19.73
C MET A 1 23.34 4.59 21.04
N THR A 2 22.09 4.19 21.31
CA THR A 2 21.72 3.45 22.52
C THR A 2 20.84 2.25 22.14
N PHE A 3 20.96 1.15 22.89
CA PHE A 3 20.06 0.00 22.77
C PHE A 3 18.98 0.05 23.85
N LEU A 4 17.72 -0.01 23.41
CA LEU A 4 16.54 -0.15 24.25
C LEU A 4 16.09 -1.61 24.22
N LYS A 5 16.05 -2.27 25.36
CA LYS A 5 15.45 -3.61 25.51
C LYS A 5 13.94 -3.49 25.60
N ILE A 6 13.24 -4.10 24.65
CA ILE A 6 11.77 -4.13 24.62
C ILE A 6 11.25 -5.57 24.76
N LEU A 7 10.11 -5.73 25.42
CA LEU A 7 9.51 -7.05 25.70
C LEU A 7 8.71 -7.57 24.51
N LYS A 8 8.86 -8.85 24.18
CA LYS A 8 7.97 -9.59 23.28
C LYS A 8 6.79 -10.16 24.06
N LYS A 9 5.78 -10.65 23.33
CA LYS A 9 4.58 -11.28 23.92
C LYS A 9 4.89 -12.52 24.75
N ASP A 10 5.94 -13.27 24.39
CA ASP A 10 6.39 -14.47 25.11
C ASP A 10 7.23 -14.17 26.37
N GLY A 11 7.42 -12.90 26.71
CA GLY A 11 8.21 -12.45 27.86
C GLY A 11 9.72 -12.32 27.58
N THR A 12 10.21 -12.78 26.43
CA THR A 12 11.60 -12.54 26.01
C THR A 12 11.81 -11.07 25.64
N THR A 13 13.07 -10.65 25.50
CA THR A 13 13.41 -9.29 25.09
C THR A 13 14.05 -9.27 23.70
N ILE A 14 13.99 -8.11 23.07
CA ILE A 14 14.74 -7.82 21.84
C ILE A 14 15.30 -6.41 21.93
N ASP A 15 16.49 -6.22 21.33
CA ASP A 15 17.17 -4.93 21.34
C ASP A 15 16.68 -4.06 20.17
N CYS A 16 16.42 -2.80 20.47
CA CYS A 16 16.05 -1.77 19.51
C CYS A 16 17.09 -0.64 19.57
N LYS A 17 17.60 -0.18 18.44
CA LYS A 17 18.55 0.95 18.38
C LYS A 17 17.78 2.26 18.32
N ILE A 18 18.26 3.27 19.04
CA ILE A 18 17.79 4.66 18.97
C ILE A 18 18.99 5.61 19.06
N ASP A 19 18.77 6.87 18.70
CA ASP A 19 19.73 7.91 19.03
C ASP A 19 19.72 8.19 20.53
N THR A 20 20.91 8.49 21.07
CA THR A 20 21.09 8.65 22.52
C THR A 20 20.33 9.88 23.04
N GLU A 21 20.20 10.91 22.23
CA GLU A 21 19.41 12.12 22.52
C GLU A 21 17.91 11.84 22.71
N ASP A 22 17.38 10.78 22.09
CA ASP A 22 15.96 10.44 22.19
C ASP A 22 15.65 9.54 23.40
N LEU A 23 16.67 9.00 24.07
CA LEU A 23 16.50 8.02 25.14
C LEU A 23 15.57 8.52 26.26
N GLN A 24 15.81 9.74 26.74
CA GLN A 24 15.07 10.28 27.88
C GLN A 24 13.57 10.38 27.58
N ARG A 25 13.21 11.02 26.46
CA ARG A 25 11.80 11.16 26.05
C ARG A 25 11.13 9.83 25.73
N VAL A 26 11.88 8.86 25.20
CA VAL A 26 11.38 7.50 24.93
C VAL A 26 11.04 6.79 26.25
N LEU A 27 11.87 6.92 27.29
CA LEU A 27 11.60 6.35 28.61
C LEU A 27 10.43 7.04 29.31
N GLU A 28 10.36 8.37 29.25
CA GLU A 28 9.26 9.17 29.83
C GLU A 28 7.90 8.85 29.21
N LYS A 29 7.88 8.44 27.93
CA LYS A 29 6.65 8.00 27.26
C LYS A 29 6.05 6.73 27.88
N GLY A 30 6.83 5.96 28.64
CA GLY A 30 6.41 4.76 29.33
C GLY A 30 6.89 3.48 28.65
N ARG A 31 6.15 2.39 28.83
CA ARG A 31 6.59 1.05 28.41
C ARG A 31 6.50 0.86 26.90
N TRP A 32 7.60 0.39 26.31
CA TRP A 32 7.67 -0.06 24.92
C TRP A 32 7.71 -1.59 24.85
N PHE A 33 7.12 -2.15 23.80
CA PHE A 33 7.07 -3.60 23.56
C PHE A 33 7.23 -3.90 22.06
N ALA A 34 7.75 -5.08 21.75
CA ALA A 34 7.85 -5.58 20.39
C ALA A 34 6.53 -6.23 19.97
N GLU A 35 6.01 -5.81 18.82
CA GLU A 35 4.81 -6.39 18.21
C GLU A 35 5.10 -6.77 16.77
N TRP A 36 4.71 -7.99 16.38
CA TRP A 36 4.87 -8.45 15.00
C TRP A 36 4.03 -7.59 14.05
N ASN A 37 4.67 -7.11 12.98
CA ASN A 37 4.01 -6.35 11.93
C ASN A 37 4.12 -7.10 10.59
N LYS A 38 2.96 -7.42 10.01
CA LYS A 38 2.86 -8.17 8.75
C LYS A 38 3.38 -7.42 7.53
N ASP A 39 3.28 -6.09 7.51
CA ASP A 39 3.65 -5.29 6.34
C ASP A 39 5.17 -5.27 6.19
N PHE A 40 5.87 -5.16 7.33
CA PHE A 40 7.33 -5.26 7.41
C PHE A 40 7.86 -6.69 7.51
N ASN A 41 6.99 -7.67 7.80
CA ASN A 41 7.39 -9.04 8.11
C ASN A 41 8.45 -9.10 9.24
N ASN A 42 8.31 -8.23 10.25
CA ASN A 42 9.25 -8.09 11.34
C ASN A 42 8.59 -7.44 12.57
N PHE A 43 9.28 -7.37 13.70
CA PHE A 43 8.83 -6.67 14.89
C PHE A 43 8.98 -5.16 14.75
N LEU A 44 7.98 -4.45 15.28
CA LEU A 44 8.06 -3.01 15.55
C LEU A 44 8.03 -2.75 17.05
N ALA A 45 8.78 -1.74 17.47
CA ALA A 45 8.65 -1.18 18.81
C ALA A 45 7.37 -0.33 18.90
N GLN A 46 6.48 -0.69 19.81
CA GLN A 46 5.17 -0.07 20.00
C GLN A 46 4.99 0.39 21.45
N ASN A 47 4.21 1.45 21.63
CA ASN A 47 3.72 1.94 22.91
C ASN A 47 2.20 2.06 22.87
N LEU A 48 1.54 1.79 23.99
CA LEU A 48 0.09 1.95 24.15
C LEU A 48 -0.18 3.17 25.03
N GLY A 49 -0.49 4.30 24.39
CA GLY A 49 -0.87 5.53 25.07
C GLY A 49 -2.37 5.62 25.34
N THR A 50 -2.74 6.50 26.27
CA THR A 50 -4.13 6.92 26.50
C THR A 50 -4.26 8.41 26.19
N TYR A 51 -5.37 8.82 25.58
CA TYR A 51 -5.77 10.21 25.43
C TYR A 51 -7.26 10.36 25.74
N TYR A 52 -7.73 11.59 25.99
CA TYR A 52 -9.12 11.89 26.33
C TYR A 52 -9.73 12.83 25.30
N ILE A 53 -10.97 12.55 24.88
CA ILE A 53 -11.83 13.47 24.13
C ILE A 53 -13.16 13.52 24.88
N GLU A 54 -13.60 14.71 25.31
CA GLU A 54 -14.87 14.89 26.04
C GLU A 54 -15.02 13.89 27.20
N GLU A 55 -13.98 13.82 28.05
CA GLU A 55 -13.89 12.90 29.22
C GLU A 55 -13.88 11.40 28.89
N LYS A 56 -14.11 11.01 27.63
CA LYS A 56 -13.98 9.62 27.18
C LYS A 56 -12.53 9.26 26.97
N LYS A 57 -12.13 8.13 27.56
CA LYS A 57 -10.78 7.56 27.50
C LYS A 57 -10.61 6.76 26.20
N TYR A 58 -9.64 7.15 25.38
CA TYR A 58 -9.25 6.44 24.17
C TYR A 58 -7.85 5.86 24.31
N ARG A 59 -7.64 4.68 23.73
CA ARG A 59 -6.31 4.08 23.62
C ARG A 59 -5.74 4.34 22.24
N ARG A 60 -4.48 4.72 22.18
CA ARG A 60 -3.75 4.90 20.92
C ARG A 60 -2.48 4.09 20.95
N LYS A 61 -2.31 3.24 19.95
CA LYS A 61 -1.03 2.61 19.67
C LYS A 61 -0.15 3.58 18.87
N GLN A 62 1.12 3.68 19.22
CA GLN A 62 2.11 4.50 18.54
C GLN A 62 3.40 3.70 18.36
N SER A 63 3.95 3.72 17.15
CA SER A 63 5.23 3.10 16.84
C SER A 63 6.39 4.01 17.25
N LEU A 64 7.53 3.41 17.60
CA LEU A 64 8.72 4.15 18.03
C LEU A 64 9.23 5.06 16.92
N GLN A 65 9.25 4.59 15.67
CA GLN A 65 9.58 5.40 14.50
C GLN A 65 8.74 6.68 14.36
N SER A 66 7.42 6.60 14.57
CA SER A 66 6.53 7.77 14.47
C SER A 66 6.70 8.72 15.65
N PHE A 67 7.01 8.18 16.83
CA PHE A 67 7.34 8.97 18.01
C PHE A 67 8.68 9.69 17.84
N ILE A 68 9.68 9.01 17.27
CA ILE A 68 11.01 9.58 17.07
C ILE A 68 10.99 10.73 16.07
N LEU A 69 10.25 10.60 14.97
CA LEU A 69 10.07 11.65 13.98
C LEU A 69 9.00 12.70 14.35
N GLU A 70 8.33 12.55 15.50
CA GLU A 70 7.27 13.46 15.96
C GLU A 70 6.11 13.64 14.96
N VAL A 71 5.83 12.58 14.20
CA VAL A 71 4.76 12.58 13.20
C VAL A 71 3.52 11.86 13.72
N HIS A 72 2.41 12.08 13.04
CA HIS A 72 1.16 11.40 13.35
C HIS A 72 1.36 9.87 13.37
N PRO A 73 0.84 9.13 14.37
CA PRO A 73 0.99 7.66 14.46
C PRO A 73 0.50 6.84 13.26
N LYS A 74 -0.28 7.42 12.35
CA LYS A 74 -0.67 6.76 11.08
C LYS A 74 0.23 7.14 9.90
N ALA A 75 1.23 8.01 10.09
CA ALA A 75 2.17 8.41 9.05
C ALA A 75 2.94 7.18 8.54
N PRO A 76 3.19 7.10 7.22
CA PRO A 76 3.91 6.00 6.59
C PRO A 76 5.42 6.10 6.82
N VAL A 77 5.87 5.93 8.07
CA VAL A 77 7.29 5.94 8.38
C VAL A 77 7.90 4.58 8.01
N ARG A 78 9.06 4.57 7.36
CA ARG A 78 9.83 3.36 7.04
C ARG A 78 11.28 3.46 7.48
N HIS A 79 11.94 2.30 7.53
CA HIS A 79 13.36 2.16 7.84
C HIS A 79 14.16 2.02 6.55
N ILE A 80 15.11 2.93 6.33
CA ILE A 80 15.91 3.00 5.09
C ILE A 80 16.71 1.72 4.88
N ASN A 81 17.31 1.17 5.94
CA ASN A 81 18.10 -0.06 5.90
C ASN A 81 17.28 -1.36 6.00
N GLY A 82 15.94 -1.28 6.12
CA GLY A 82 15.06 -2.43 6.31
C GLY A 82 15.09 -3.08 7.70
N ASP A 83 15.98 -2.67 8.61
CA ASP A 83 16.00 -3.08 10.03
C ASP A 83 14.96 -2.27 10.81
N THR A 84 13.80 -2.86 11.05
CA THR A 84 12.68 -2.20 11.74
C THR A 84 12.91 -1.93 13.22
N LEU A 85 13.97 -2.48 13.79
CA LEU A 85 14.39 -2.22 15.16
C LEU A 85 15.51 -1.17 15.23
N ASP A 86 15.95 -0.64 14.09
CA ASP A 86 16.90 0.46 14.02
C ASP A 86 16.20 1.81 13.89
N ASN A 87 15.72 2.33 15.01
CA ASN A 87 14.91 3.55 15.07
C ASN A 87 15.77 4.83 15.25
N ARG A 88 17.04 4.81 14.83
CA ARG A 88 17.85 6.03 14.72
C ARG A 88 17.23 6.96 13.67
N LYS A 89 17.17 8.27 13.92
CA LYS A 89 16.60 9.28 13.01
C LYS A 89 17.19 9.20 11.61
N SER A 90 18.49 8.97 11.49
CA SER A 90 19.19 8.81 10.21
C SER A 90 18.75 7.59 9.39
N ASN A 91 18.03 6.65 9.99
CA ASN A 91 17.48 5.47 9.35
C ASN A 91 15.96 5.54 9.13
N LEU A 92 15.31 6.64 9.52
CA LEU A 92 13.85 6.77 9.44
C LEU A 92 13.47 7.84 8.42
N GLU A 93 12.44 7.56 7.63
CA GLU A 93 11.85 8.54 6.73
C GLU A 93 10.32 8.41 6.65
N VAL A 94 9.64 9.54 6.48
CA VAL A 94 8.21 9.56 6.16
C VAL A 94 8.08 9.38 4.66
N TYR A 95 7.51 8.27 4.22
CA TYR A 95 7.33 7.98 2.80
C TYR A 95 6.19 8.81 2.20
N ASP A 96 6.47 9.55 1.12
CA ASP A 96 5.44 10.25 0.36
C ASP A 96 4.69 9.28 -0.55
N GLN A 97 3.45 8.95 -0.15
CA GLN A 97 2.57 8.04 -0.88
C GLN A 97 2.08 8.61 -2.22
N ASN A 98 2.25 9.91 -2.47
CA ASN A 98 1.87 10.55 -3.73
C ASN A 98 3.05 10.62 -4.73
N THR A 99 4.18 10.00 -4.40
CA THR A 99 5.32 9.90 -5.31
C THR A 99 4.89 9.14 -6.57
N MET A 100 5.21 9.71 -7.73
CA MET A 100 4.97 9.11 -9.05
C MET A 100 5.48 7.67 -9.12
N ASN A 101 4.71 6.79 -9.76
CA ASN A 101 5.12 5.41 -9.95
C ASN A 101 6.40 5.32 -10.78
N SER A 102 7.35 4.51 -10.30
CA SER A 102 8.48 4.04 -11.11
C SER A 102 7.99 3.04 -12.17
N TYR A 103 8.73 2.88 -13.25
CA TYR A 103 8.44 1.91 -14.30
C TYR A 103 9.71 1.25 -14.83
N GLU A 104 9.55 0.12 -15.50
CA GLU A 104 10.63 -0.65 -16.14
C GLU A 104 10.18 -1.05 -17.56
N GLY A 105 11.04 -0.89 -18.57
CA GLY A 105 10.73 -1.33 -19.93
C GLY A 105 10.73 -2.85 -20.01
N ILE A 106 9.72 -3.43 -20.66
CA ILE A 106 9.66 -4.89 -20.92
C ILE A 106 10.18 -5.19 -22.33
N ASP A 107 9.65 -4.49 -23.31
CA ASP A 107 10.00 -4.60 -24.73
C ASP A 107 9.81 -3.25 -25.45
N GLU A 108 9.79 -3.25 -26.79
CA GLU A 108 9.64 -2.02 -27.58
C GLU A 108 8.28 -1.35 -27.40
N GLU A 109 7.24 -2.14 -27.10
CA GLU A 109 5.82 -1.73 -27.07
C GLU A 109 5.22 -1.73 -25.66
N SER A 110 5.83 -2.40 -24.68
CA SER A 110 5.26 -2.62 -23.35
C SER A 110 6.16 -2.14 -22.21
N VAL A 111 5.54 -1.66 -21.13
CA VAL A 111 6.23 -1.24 -19.91
C VAL A 111 5.53 -1.78 -18.65
N ALA A 112 6.31 -2.07 -17.63
CA ALA A 112 5.84 -2.44 -16.30
C ALA A 112 5.79 -1.21 -15.39
N VAL A 113 4.61 -0.82 -14.88
CA VAL A 113 4.47 0.18 -13.83
C VAL A 113 4.55 -0.51 -12.46
N ILE A 114 5.43 0.01 -11.59
CA ILE A 114 5.71 -0.58 -10.27
C ILE A 114 4.65 -0.10 -9.26
N LEU A 115 3.91 -1.05 -8.68
CA LEU A 115 2.89 -0.81 -7.66
C LEU A 115 3.51 -1.01 -6.27
N ARG A 116 3.58 0.07 -5.49
CA ARG A 116 4.16 0.07 -4.15
C ARG A 116 3.07 0.05 -3.07
N ASP A 117 3.40 -0.49 -1.90
CA ASP A 117 2.58 -0.32 -0.72
C ASP A 117 2.75 1.08 -0.10
N ARG A 118 2.03 1.32 0.99
CA ARG A 118 2.06 2.58 1.73
C ARG A 118 3.43 2.95 2.32
N TYR A 119 4.41 2.03 2.33
CA TYR A 119 5.78 2.25 2.80
C TYR A 119 6.78 2.26 1.62
N GLY A 120 6.30 2.27 0.38
CA GLY A 120 7.13 2.31 -0.82
C GLY A 120 7.76 0.96 -1.20
N LYS A 121 7.39 -0.13 -0.52
CA LYS A 121 7.85 -1.47 -0.89
C LYS A 121 7.07 -1.93 -2.11
N GLU A 122 7.77 -2.41 -3.13
CA GLU A 122 7.14 -3.02 -4.30
C GLU A 122 6.29 -4.24 -3.90
N LYS A 123 5.06 -4.30 -4.41
CA LYS A 123 4.11 -5.39 -4.17
C LYS A 123 3.71 -6.13 -5.43
N ALA A 124 3.63 -5.41 -6.53
CA ALA A 124 3.24 -5.96 -7.83
C ALA A 124 3.73 -5.02 -8.93
N ARG A 125 3.57 -5.49 -10.17
CA ARG A 125 3.74 -4.71 -11.38
C ARG A 125 2.50 -4.86 -12.22
N THR A 126 2.12 -3.80 -12.92
CA THR A 126 1.09 -3.87 -13.96
C THR A 126 1.70 -3.52 -15.30
N ILE A 127 1.29 -4.23 -16.35
CA ILE A 127 1.80 -4.06 -17.70
C ILE A 127 0.85 -3.15 -18.46
N ILE A 128 1.38 -2.17 -19.20
CA ILE A 128 0.61 -1.27 -20.07
C ILE A 128 1.33 -1.12 -21.41
N ASP A 129 0.63 -0.63 -22.42
CA ASP A 129 1.28 -0.18 -23.65
C ASP A 129 2.16 1.04 -23.35
N LYS A 130 3.33 1.09 -23.98
CA LYS A 130 4.31 2.15 -23.80
C LYS A 130 3.79 3.51 -24.23
N GLU A 131 2.92 3.55 -25.23
CA GLU A 131 2.24 4.79 -25.65
C GLU A 131 1.39 5.42 -24.54
N ASP A 132 0.89 4.61 -23.59
CA ASP A 132 0.07 5.08 -22.48
C ASP A 132 0.89 5.52 -21.26
N LEU A 133 2.19 5.24 -21.24
CA LEU A 133 3.05 5.49 -20.08
C LEU A 133 2.93 6.94 -19.59
N ASN A 134 3.09 7.91 -20.51
CA ASN A 134 3.09 9.33 -20.16
C ASN A 134 1.79 9.74 -19.46
N ARG A 135 0.62 9.34 -19.99
CA ARG A 135 -0.67 9.66 -19.39
C ARG A 135 -0.94 8.91 -18.09
N VAL A 136 -0.34 7.73 -17.91
CA VAL A 136 -0.50 6.93 -16.70
C VAL A 136 0.31 7.50 -15.54
N ILE A 137 1.54 7.97 -15.78
CA ILE A 137 2.42 8.47 -14.69
C ILE A 137 2.32 9.98 -14.45
N ASN A 138 1.96 10.78 -15.46
CA ASN A 138 1.91 12.26 -15.37
C ASN A 138 0.49 12.83 -15.21
N ASN A 139 -0.45 12.06 -14.67
CA ASN A 139 -1.85 12.50 -14.42
C ASN A 139 -2.09 12.97 -12.98
N GLY A 140 -1.07 12.97 -12.12
CA GLY A 140 -1.19 13.33 -10.70
C GLY A 140 -1.72 12.21 -9.80
N TYR A 141 -1.96 11.01 -10.35
CA TYR A 141 -2.32 9.82 -9.59
C TYR A 141 -1.12 8.95 -9.25
N THR A 142 -1.23 8.22 -8.14
CA THR A 142 -0.33 7.12 -7.79
C THR A 142 -1.11 5.81 -7.83
N TRP A 143 -0.67 4.90 -8.70
CA TRP A 143 -1.26 3.58 -8.87
C TRP A 143 -0.74 2.63 -7.81
N VAL A 144 -1.65 1.95 -7.13
CA VAL A 144 -1.36 0.98 -6.07
C VAL A 144 -2.09 -0.33 -6.35
N LEU A 145 -1.56 -1.42 -5.78
CA LEU A 145 -2.22 -2.71 -5.81
C LEU A 145 -3.44 -2.70 -4.89
N PHE A 146 -4.60 -3.07 -5.42
CA PHE A 146 -5.83 -3.29 -4.69
C PHE A 146 -6.38 -4.67 -5.00
N LYS A 147 -6.81 -5.42 -3.98
CA LYS A 147 -7.46 -6.71 -4.18
C LYS A 147 -8.96 -6.56 -4.03
N LYS A 148 -9.71 -6.86 -5.09
CA LYS A 148 -11.17 -7.00 -5.04
C LYS A 148 -11.46 -8.49 -4.99
N ASP A 149 -12.00 -8.96 -3.87
CA ASP A 149 -12.14 -10.38 -3.57
C ASP A 149 -10.78 -11.10 -3.64
N THR A 150 -10.53 -11.89 -4.67
CA THR A 150 -9.24 -12.55 -4.94
C THR A 150 -8.39 -11.84 -6.01
N GLU A 151 -9.00 -10.96 -6.79
CA GLU A 151 -8.43 -10.41 -8.02
C GLU A 151 -7.60 -9.14 -7.78
N PRO A 152 -6.35 -9.08 -8.30
CA PRO A 152 -5.47 -7.94 -8.12
C PRO A 152 -5.65 -6.85 -9.21
N TYR A 153 -5.99 -5.64 -8.81
CA TYR A 153 -6.11 -4.49 -9.70
C TYR A 153 -5.08 -3.42 -9.39
N ALA A 154 -4.64 -2.70 -10.42
CA ALA A 154 -4.00 -1.41 -10.26
C ALA A 154 -5.08 -0.32 -10.14
N VAL A 155 -5.05 0.46 -9.05
CA VAL A 155 -6.02 1.52 -8.80
C VAL A 155 -5.35 2.80 -8.30
N ALA A 156 -5.97 3.94 -8.57
CA ALA A 156 -5.70 5.21 -7.91
C ALA A 156 -6.80 5.49 -6.88
N ASN A 157 -6.42 6.01 -5.70
CA ASN A 157 -7.38 6.46 -4.69
C ASN A 157 -7.53 7.98 -4.79
N THR A 158 -8.71 8.46 -5.18
CA THR A 158 -9.04 9.90 -5.22
C THR A 158 -10.10 10.22 -4.15
N PRO A 159 -10.32 11.51 -3.84
CA PRO A 159 -11.41 11.92 -2.94
C PRO A 159 -12.80 11.47 -3.41
N GLU A 160 -13.01 11.37 -4.72
CA GLU A 160 -14.27 10.97 -5.37
C GLU A 160 -14.46 9.44 -5.40
N GLY A 161 -13.37 8.68 -5.27
CA GLY A 161 -13.43 7.23 -5.25
C GLY A 161 -12.18 6.56 -5.79
N LYS A 162 -12.30 5.26 -6.07
CA LYS A 162 -11.22 4.49 -6.70
C LYS A 162 -11.36 4.53 -8.21
N ILE A 163 -10.27 4.84 -8.88
CA ILE A 163 -10.16 4.73 -10.34
C ILE A 163 -9.36 3.49 -10.65
N TYR A 164 -9.90 2.58 -11.48
CA TYR A 164 -9.19 1.40 -11.94
C TYR A 164 -8.35 1.74 -13.18
N LEU A 165 -7.13 1.22 -13.25
CA LEU A 165 -6.20 1.53 -14.34
C LEU A 165 -6.74 1.07 -15.70
N ASN A 166 -7.34 -0.13 -15.79
CA ASN A 166 -7.96 -0.62 -17.03
C ASN A 166 -9.01 0.36 -17.58
N ARG A 167 -9.88 0.88 -16.71
CA ARG A 167 -10.93 1.85 -17.06
C ARG A 167 -10.33 3.18 -17.48
N PHE A 168 -9.30 3.65 -16.77
CA PHE A 168 -8.58 4.86 -17.14
C PHE A 168 -7.93 4.70 -18.52
N ILE A 169 -7.37 3.52 -18.80
CA ILE A 169 -6.74 3.23 -20.08
C ILE A 169 -7.75 3.19 -21.22
N MET A 170 -8.87 2.51 -21.01
CA MET A 170 -9.91 2.31 -22.03
C MET A 170 -10.95 3.45 -22.08
N SER A 171 -10.79 4.49 -21.25
CA SER A 171 -11.77 5.58 -21.11
C SER A 171 -13.21 5.07 -20.94
N THR A 172 -13.39 4.03 -20.13
CA THR A 172 -14.64 3.28 -20.02
C THR A 172 -15.73 4.11 -19.34
N THR A 173 -16.89 4.21 -19.98
CA THR A 173 -18.08 4.92 -19.47
C THR A 173 -18.73 4.19 -18.29
N GLU A 174 -19.56 4.89 -17.51
CA GLU A 174 -20.16 4.35 -16.27
C GLU A 174 -21.08 3.13 -16.50
N ASP A 175 -21.69 3.05 -17.68
CA ASP A 175 -22.59 1.96 -18.10
C ASP A 175 -21.86 0.72 -18.65
N MET A 176 -20.54 0.78 -18.79
CA MET A 176 -19.71 -0.32 -19.30
C MET A 176 -18.73 -0.82 -18.24
N ILE A 177 -18.25 -2.05 -18.42
CA ILE A 177 -17.15 -2.63 -17.66
C ILE A 177 -15.94 -2.86 -18.57
N THR A 178 -14.72 -2.70 -18.05
CA THR A 178 -13.51 -3.13 -18.77
C THR A 178 -13.17 -4.55 -18.35
N HIS A 179 -13.20 -5.47 -19.30
CA HIS A 179 -12.89 -6.89 -19.10
C HIS A 179 -11.49 -7.21 -19.63
N PRO A 180 -10.61 -7.86 -18.85
CA PRO A 180 -9.33 -8.37 -19.33
C PRO A 180 -9.52 -9.71 -20.06
N ILE A 181 -9.15 -9.77 -21.34
CA ILE A 181 -9.35 -10.94 -22.22
C ILE A 181 -8.61 -12.17 -21.70
N ASN A 182 -7.36 -12.02 -21.25
CA ASN A 182 -6.56 -13.12 -20.68
C ASN A 182 -6.84 -13.37 -19.18
N LEU A 183 -7.86 -12.72 -18.62
CA LEU A 183 -8.23 -12.78 -17.18
C LEU A 183 -7.15 -12.27 -16.21
N ASN A 184 -6.03 -11.72 -16.71
CA ASN A 184 -5.02 -11.06 -15.89
C ASN A 184 -5.36 -9.57 -15.74
N THR A 185 -5.90 -9.22 -14.58
CA THR A 185 -6.31 -7.87 -14.19
C THR A 185 -5.14 -6.87 -14.01
N LEU A 186 -3.89 -7.36 -13.97
CA LEU A 186 -2.68 -6.54 -13.99
C LEU A 186 -2.05 -6.41 -15.39
N ASP A 187 -2.58 -7.07 -16.40
CA ASP A 187 -2.23 -6.84 -17.81
C ASP A 187 -3.22 -5.84 -18.42
N ASN A 188 -2.82 -4.57 -18.38
CA ASN A 188 -3.62 -3.42 -18.79
C ASN A 188 -3.22 -2.91 -20.19
N ARG A 189 -2.56 -3.74 -21.00
CA ARG A 189 -2.37 -3.45 -22.44
C ARG A 189 -3.73 -3.43 -23.14
N LYS A 190 -3.98 -2.48 -24.03
CA LYS A 190 -5.23 -2.33 -24.78
C LYS A 190 -5.59 -3.58 -25.56
N ALA A 191 -4.59 -4.28 -26.12
CA ALA A 191 -4.81 -5.57 -26.80
C ALA A 191 -5.38 -6.66 -25.89
N ASN A 192 -5.29 -6.49 -24.56
CA ASN A 192 -5.85 -7.38 -23.56
C ASN A 192 -7.14 -6.84 -22.91
N LEU A 193 -7.65 -5.66 -23.30
CA LEU A 193 -8.78 -5.02 -22.66
C LEU A 193 -9.93 -4.81 -23.64
N GLU A 194 -11.15 -5.08 -23.19
CA GLU A 194 -12.37 -4.80 -23.94
C GLU A 194 -13.44 -4.15 -23.05
N ASN A 195 -14.18 -3.19 -23.59
CA ASN A 195 -15.33 -2.61 -22.88
C ASN A 195 -16.58 -3.42 -23.20
N LYS A 196 -17.24 -3.96 -22.17
CA LYS A 196 -18.48 -4.74 -22.30
C LYS A 196 -19.66 -4.05 -21.63
N ASN A 197 -20.85 -4.28 -22.17
CA ASN A 197 -22.09 -3.90 -21.52
C ASN A 197 -22.54 -5.04 -20.58
N PRO A 198 -22.54 -4.84 -19.25
CA PRO A 198 -22.88 -5.89 -18.30
C PRO A 198 -24.33 -6.41 -18.44
N ASN A 199 -25.22 -5.64 -19.09
CA ASN A 199 -26.61 -6.05 -19.29
C ASN A 199 -26.81 -7.03 -20.46
N ILE A 200 -25.83 -7.17 -21.37
CA ILE A 200 -25.95 -8.08 -22.52
C ILE A 200 -25.42 -9.47 -22.16
N GLU A 201 -24.33 -9.58 -21.39
CA GLU A 201 -23.76 -10.89 -20.99
C GLU A 201 -24.66 -11.71 -20.07
N ASN A 202 -25.49 -11.06 -19.23
CA ASN A 202 -26.48 -11.78 -18.41
C ASN A 202 -27.54 -12.48 -19.27
N VAL A 203 -27.79 -12.00 -20.49
CA VAL A 203 -28.73 -12.61 -21.43
C VAL A 203 -28.08 -13.79 -22.15
N GLU A 204 -26.82 -13.69 -22.56
CA GLU A 204 -26.12 -14.78 -23.24
C GLU A 204 -25.84 -15.99 -22.32
N ASN A 205 -25.43 -15.74 -21.06
CA ASN A 205 -25.21 -16.82 -20.10
C ASN A 205 -26.51 -17.56 -19.71
N ALA A 206 -27.64 -16.85 -19.64
CA ALA A 206 -28.94 -17.45 -19.38
C ALA A 206 -29.43 -18.32 -20.56
N VAL A 207 -29.14 -17.91 -21.80
CA VAL A 207 -29.52 -18.67 -23.01
C VAL A 207 -28.65 -19.92 -23.20
N SER A 208 -27.38 -19.90 -22.79
CA SER A 208 -26.52 -21.10 -22.81
C SER A 208 -26.93 -22.15 -21.79
N GLU A 209 -27.46 -21.76 -20.63
CA GLU A 209 -27.94 -22.72 -19.61
C GLU A 209 -29.30 -23.36 -19.98
N GLU A 210 -30.13 -22.69 -20.79
CA GLU A 210 -31.40 -23.24 -21.28
C GLU A 210 -31.24 -24.18 -22.49
N THR A 211 -30.09 -24.16 -23.17
CA THR A 211 -29.83 -24.99 -24.37
C THR A 211 -29.10 -26.30 -24.08
N GLU A 212 -28.68 -26.54 -22.84
CA GLU A 212 -28.03 -27.78 -22.40
C GLU A 212 -28.92 -28.72 -21.54
N ASN A 213 -30.24 -28.48 -21.44
CA ASN A 213 -31.20 -29.35 -20.75
C ASN A 213 -32.15 -30.11 -21.70
#